data_AF-A0AAW7T4W5-F1
#
_entry.id   AF-A0AAW7T4W5-F1
#
_cell.length_a   1.000
_cell.length_b   1.000
_cell.length_c   1.000
_cell.angle_alpha   90.00
_cell.angle_beta   90.00
_cell.angle_gamma   90.00
#
_symmetry.space_group_name_H-M   'P 1'
#
loop_
_entity.id
_entity.type
_entity.pdbx_description
1 polymer ?
#
loop_
_entity_poly.entity_id
_entity_poly.type
_entity_poly.pdbx_seq_one_letter_code
_entity_poly.pdbx_strand_id
1 'polypeptide(L)'
;MSVPTSISQLNTTASLNSPAGSEPIGNSLAPYLNAAFAFIAQLANGSGLAQAQALNMNNYKINNVAPAVAGTDAVNLNQLNAYLPVGTVLMYSGAVANIASAFGPKWVLCNGQNGTPNLMDKFVIGAGNAYAPGSTGGAVSYTLSAANMPIHSHGVNDPGHNHYVNDPGHAHGVNDPGHAHGFSVIAYNTDSGGQGALTGGSNNISWDGQFNGTTNGSGTGISIAGSGTGIWLNGSGTGISIQNSGSGQAMNIIPPYYALCYVMKISN
;
A
#
# COMPACT_ATOMS: atom_id res chain seq x y z
N MET A 1 -26.63 -90.20 -35.33
CA MET A 1 -25.91 -88.96 -35.68
C MET A 1 -24.48 -89.14 -35.17
N SER A 2 -23.47 -88.87 -36.00
CA SER A 2 -22.06 -89.15 -35.67
C SER A 2 -21.55 -88.29 -34.52
N VAL A 3 -20.76 -88.86 -33.61
CA VAL A 3 -20.12 -88.11 -32.52
C VAL A 3 -19.16 -87.08 -33.15
N PRO A 4 -19.24 -85.79 -32.80
CA PRO A 4 -18.32 -84.78 -33.30
C PRO A 4 -16.88 -85.15 -32.96
N THR A 5 -16.00 -85.24 -33.96
CA THR A 5 -14.58 -85.59 -33.78
C THR A 5 -13.66 -84.37 -33.81
N SER A 6 -14.22 -83.18 -34.04
CA SER A 6 -13.49 -81.91 -33.99
C SER A 6 -14.35 -80.78 -33.41
N ILE A 7 -13.68 -79.75 -32.91
CA ILE A 7 -14.32 -78.59 -32.29
C ILE A 7 -15.24 -77.81 -33.25
N SER A 8 -14.96 -77.86 -34.55
CA SER A 8 -15.76 -77.22 -35.61
C SER A 8 -17.11 -77.90 -35.88
N GLN A 9 -17.32 -79.10 -35.35
CA GLN A 9 -18.54 -79.91 -35.52
C GLN A 9 -19.46 -79.83 -34.30
N LEU A 10 -19.10 -79.04 -33.26
CA LEU A 10 -19.90 -78.87 -32.05
C LEU A 10 -20.91 -77.73 -32.21
N ASN A 11 -22.16 -77.99 -31.84
CA ASN A 11 -23.23 -77.02 -31.78
C ASN A 11 -23.08 -76.10 -30.56
N THR A 12 -23.40 -74.81 -30.70
CA THR A 12 -23.38 -73.84 -29.59
C THR A 12 -24.44 -74.11 -28.51
N THR A 13 -25.48 -74.89 -28.83
CA THR A 13 -26.49 -75.37 -27.89
C THR A 13 -26.11 -76.77 -27.38
N ALA A 14 -25.69 -76.85 -26.12
CA ALA A 14 -25.08 -78.04 -25.52
C ALA A 14 -25.93 -79.32 -25.58
N SER A 15 -27.26 -79.22 -25.54
CA SER A 15 -28.18 -80.37 -25.60
C SER A 15 -28.23 -81.07 -26.96
N LEU A 16 -27.72 -80.43 -28.02
CA LEU A 16 -27.70 -80.96 -29.39
C LEU A 16 -26.42 -81.72 -29.73
N ASN A 17 -25.45 -81.78 -28.81
CA ASN A 17 -24.16 -82.46 -29.02
C ASN A 17 -24.10 -83.89 -28.43
N SER A 18 -25.20 -84.38 -27.83
CA SER A 18 -25.27 -85.72 -27.25
C SER A 18 -26.02 -86.69 -28.17
N PRO A 19 -25.59 -87.97 -28.29
CA PRO A 19 -26.35 -88.99 -29.00
C PRO A 19 -27.71 -89.23 -28.32
N ALA A 20 -28.80 -89.22 -29.08
CA ALA A 20 -30.12 -89.59 -28.57
C ALA A 20 -30.18 -91.12 -28.40
N GLY A 21 -29.94 -91.62 -27.18
CA GLY A 21 -30.01 -93.05 -26.86
C GLY A 21 -29.92 -93.29 -25.36
N SER A 22 -30.87 -94.03 -24.82
CA SER A 22 -31.19 -94.25 -23.41
C SER A 22 -30.29 -95.27 -22.69
N GLU A 23 -28.97 -95.23 -22.90
CA GLU A 23 -28.05 -96.19 -22.26
C GLU A 23 -27.36 -95.57 -21.02
N PRO A 24 -27.46 -96.21 -19.83
CA PRO A 24 -26.94 -95.67 -18.58
C PRO A 24 -25.43 -95.91 -18.48
N ILE A 25 -24.66 -94.96 -19.01
CA ILE A 25 -23.23 -94.82 -18.70
C ILE A 25 -23.09 -94.30 -17.26
N GLY A 26 -22.21 -94.96 -16.50
CA GLY A 26 -21.83 -94.62 -15.13
C GLY A 26 -21.75 -93.11 -14.89
N ASN A 27 -22.47 -92.71 -13.85
CA ASN A 27 -23.16 -91.47 -13.57
C ASN A 27 -22.36 -90.17 -13.38
N SER A 28 -21.21 -89.94 -14.04
CA SER A 28 -20.49 -88.67 -13.79
C SER A 28 -19.45 -88.17 -14.82
N LEU A 29 -18.68 -89.02 -15.51
CA LEU A 29 -17.50 -88.52 -16.22
C LEU A 29 -17.81 -87.62 -17.43
N ALA A 30 -18.77 -88.03 -18.28
CA ALA A 30 -19.16 -87.25 -19.46
C ALA A 30 -19.78 -85.88 -19.12
N PRO A 31 -20.74 -85.75 -18.18
CA PRO A 31 -21.25 -84.44 -17.79
C PRO A 31 -20.18 -83.56 -17.13
N TYR A 32 -19.22 -84.13 -16.38
CA TYR A 32 -18.11 -83.34 -15.81
C TYR A 32 -17.14 -82.82 -16.87
N LEU A 33 -16.81 -83.62 -17.88
CA LEU A 33 -15.95 -83.18 -18.99
C LEU A 33 -16.65 -82.08 -19.81
N ASN A 34 -17.95 -82.21 -20.05
CA ASN A 34 -18.73 -81.17 -20.73
C ASN A 34 -18.81 -79.87 -19.92
N ALA A 35 -18.97 -79.95 -18.59
CA ALA A 35 -18.94 -78.78 -17.71
C ALA A 35 -17.55 -78.11 -17.69
N ALA A 36 -16.47 -78.91 -17.68
CA ALA A 36 -15.10 -78.39 -17.74
C ALA A 36 -14.81 -77.69 -19.07
N PHE A 37 -15.23 -78.26 -20.20
CA PHE A 37 -15.05 -77.61 -21.50
C PHE A 37 -15.93 -76.37 -21.68
N ALA A 38 -17.15 -76.37 -21.14
CA ALA A 38 -18.00 -75.19 -21.10
C ALA A 38 -17.41 -74.07 -20.24
N PHE A 39 -16.80 -74.41 -19.09
CA PHE A 39 -16.09 -73.45 -18.24
C PHE A 39 -14.85 -72.87 -18.93
N ILE A 40 -14.05 -73.71 -19.61
CA ILE A 40 -12.90 -73.25 -20.41
C ILE A 40 -13.35 -72.32 -21.54
N ALA A 41 -14.46 -72.64 -22.23
CA ALA A 41 -15.03 -71.78 -23.25
C ALA A 41 -15.53 -70.44 -22.69
N GLN A 42 -16.16 -70.46 -21.49
CA GLN A 42 -16.60 -69.25 -20.78
C GLN A 42 -15.43 -68.36 -20.32
N LEU A 43 -14.29 -68.95 -19.95
CA LEU A 43 -13.06 -68.21 -19.68
C LEU A 43 -12.46 -67.61 -20.96
N ALA A 44 -12.49 -68.36 -22.06
CA ALA A 44 -11.92 -67.93 -23.33
C ALA A 44 -12.71 -66.79 -23.99
N ASN A 45 -14.03 -66.74 -23.80
CA ASN A 45 -14.92 -65.74 -24.40
C ASN A 45 -15.42 -64.66 -23.41
N GLY A 46 -15.06 -64.76 -22.13
CA GLY A 46 -15.44 -63.81 -21.07
C GLY A 46 -16.94 -63.75 -20.74
N SER A 47 -17.78 -64.58 -21.36
CA SER A 47 -19.25 -64.44 -21.32
C SER A 47 -19.92 -65.10 -20.11
N GLY A 48 -19.16 -65.84 -19.28
CA GLY A 48 -19.65 -66.52 -18.07
C GLY A 48 -19.33 -65.81 -16.76
N LEU A 49 -18.59 -64.71 -16.80
CA LEU A 49 -18.33 -63.87 -15.64
C LEU A 49 -19.49 -62.90 -15.51
N ALA A 50 -20.27 -63.02 -14.43
CA ALA A 50 -21.24 -62.00 -14.08
C ALA A 50 -20.50 -60.65 -14.08
N GLN A 51 -20.92 -59.70 -14.90
CA GLN A 51 -20.24 -58.41 -15.17
C GLN A 51 -19.93 -57.58 -13.91
N ALA A 52 -20.43 -57.99 -12.74
CA ALA A 52 -20.17 -57.41 -11.43
C ALA A 52 -18.95 -58.00 -10.69
N GLN A 53 -18.32 -59.07 -11.19
CA GLN A 53 -17.10 -59.63 -10.60
C GLN A 53 -15.91 -59.26 -11.46
N ALA A 54 -15.04 -58.41 -10.92
CA ALA A 54 -13.80 -58.02 -11.57
C ALA A 54 -13.05 -59.25 -12.13
N LEU A 55 -12.60 -59.16 -13.39
CA LEU A 55 -11.62 -60.08 -13.95
C LEU A 55 -10.37 -60.04 -13.05
N ASN A 56 -10.19 -61.02 -12.17
CA ASN A 56 -8.98 -61.13 -11.36
C ASN A 56 -7.82 -61.60 -12.26
N MET A 57 -7.05 -60.66 -12.79
CA MET A 57 -5.84 -60.93 -13.58
C MET A 57 -4.62 -61.30 -12.73
N ASN A 58 -4.77 -61.50 -11.40
CA ASN A 58 -3.66 -61.64 -10.48
C ASN A 58 -2.61 -60.51 -10.69
N ASN A 59 -1.32 -60.85 -10.78
CA ASN A 59 -0.21 -59.92 -11.03
C ASN A 59 0.05 -59.67 -12.54
N TYR A 60 -0.78 -60.19 -13.45
CA TYR A 60 -0.58 -60.00 -14.89
C TYR A 60 -0.98 -58.60 -15.32
N LYS A 61 -0.08 -57.92 -16.05
CA LYS A 61 -0.27 -56.55 -16.55
C LYS A 61 -0.92 -56.56 -17.93
N ILE A 62 -1.84 -55.63 -18.19
CA ILE A 62 -2.35 -55.36 -19.54
C ILE A 62 -1.28 -54.54 -20.29
N ASN A 63 -0.53 -55.18 -21.18
CA ASN A 63 0.68 -54.58 -21.77
C ASN A 63 0.52 -54.07 -23.20
N ASN A 64 -0.70 -54.06 -23.75
CA ASN A 64 -0.94 -53.76 -25.17
C ASN A 64 -2.34 -53.15 -25.43
N VAL A 65 -2.76 -52.19 -24.62
CA VAL A 65 -4.00 -51.43 -24.90
C VAL A 65 -3.74 -50.55 -26.12
N ALA A 66 -4.60 -50.64 -27.14
CA ALA A 66 -4.57 -49.73 -28.29
C ALA A 66 -4.76 -48.27 -27.83
N PRO A 67 -4.35 -47.26 -28.63
CA PRO A 67 -4.62 -45.86 -28.32
C PRO A 67 -6.10 -45.66 -27.98
N ALA A 68 -6.38 -45.02 -26.84
CA ALA A 68 -7.74 -44.94 -26.31
C ALA A 68 -8.68 -44.20 -27.27
N VAL A 69 -9.85 -44.78 -27.55
CA VAL A 69 -10.84 -44.21 -28.47
C VAL A 69 -12.14 -43.80 -27.76
N ALA A 70 -12.37 -44.24 -26.51
CA ALA A 70 -13.54 -43.84 -25.72
C ALA A 70 -13.27 -43.83 -24.21
N GLY A 71 -14.01 -42.97 -23.48
CA GLY A 71 -13.88 -42.71 -22.03
C GLY A 71 -14.20 -43.87 -21.07
N THR A 72 -14.12 -45.11 -21.53
CA THR A 72 -14.25 -46.35 -20.75
C THR A 72 -12.99 -47.23 -20.80
N ASP A 73 -11.92 -46.76 -21.44
CA ASP A 73 -10.67 -47.53 -21.55
C ASP A 73 -9.93 -47.65 -20.20
N ALA A 74 -9.35 -48.83 -19.96
CA ALA A 74 -8.48 -49.05 -18.82
C ALA A 74 -7.17 -48.26 -18.99
N VAL A 75 -7.02 -47.19 -18.23
CA VAL A 75 -5.77 -46.42 -18.15
C VAL A 75 -4.77 -47.23 -17.32
N ASN A 76 -3.66 -47.66 -17.89
CA ASN A 76 -2.61 -48.31 -17.10
C ASN A 76 -1.87 -47.27 -16.23
N LEU A 77 -1.23 -47.71 -15.15
CA LEU A 77 -0.53 -46.83 -14.19
C LEU A 77 0.52 -45.92 -14.87
N ASN A 78 1.14 -46.40 -15.96
CA ASN A 78 2.12 -45.61 -16.71
C ASN A 78 1.45 -44.48 -17.51
N GLN A 79 0.27 -44.72 -18.09
CA GLN A 79 -0.53 -43.69 -18.76
C GLN A 79 -1.05 -42.64 -17.76
N LEU A 80 -1.43 -43.06 -16.55
CA LEU A 80 -1.82 -42.13 -15.47
C LEU A 80 -0.62 -41.32 -14.93
N ASN A 81 0.54 -41.97 -14.75
CA ASN A 81 1.75 -41.29 -14.31
C ASN A 81 2.34 -40.35 -15.37
N ALA A 82 2.17 -40.66 -16.65
CA ALA A 82 2.50 -39.76 -17.76
C ALA A 82 1.58 -38.53 -17.80
N TYR A 83 0.35 -38.64 -17.29
CA TYR A 83 -0.62 -37.53 -17.31
C TYR A 83 -0.21 -36.35 -16.42
N LEU A 84 0.48 -36.60 -15.30
CA LEU A 84 1.04 -35.54 -14.44
C LEU A 84 2.53 -35.80 -14.16
N PRO A 85 3.45 -35.11 -14.84
CA PRO A 85 4.88 -35.29 -14.62
C PRO A 85 5.30 -34.88 -13.20
N VAL A 86 6.41 -35.44 -12.71
CA VAL A 86 7.08 -34.97 -11.49
C VAL A 86 7.41 -33.49 -11.64
N GLY A 87 7.17 -32.70 -10.60
CA GLY A 87 7.25 -31.23 -10.63
C GLY A 87 5.93 -30.54 -10.94
N THR A 88 4.85 -31.27 -11.25
CA THR A 88 3.52 -30.67 -11.41
C THR A 88 3.03 -30.08 -10.08
N VAL A 89 2.56 -28.83 -10.12
CA VAL A 89 1.96 -28.12 -8.98
C VAL A 89 0.45 -28.00 -9.19
N LEU A 90 -0.33 -28.33 -8.16
CA LEU A 90 -1.79 -28.17 -8.14
C LEU A 90 -2.23 -27.32 -6.94
N MET A 91 -3.35 -26.63 -7.09
CA MET A 91 -4.03 -25.95 -5.99
C MET A 91 -4.97 -26.93 -5.28
N TYR A 92 -4.97 -26.90 -3.95
CA TYR A 92 -5.74 -27.79 -3.09
C TYR A 92 -6.43 -27.00 -1.97
N SER A 93 -7.74 -27.17 -1.85
CA SER A 93 -8.57 -26.46 -0.86
C SER A 93 -8.67 -27.14 0.50
N GLY A 94 -8.20 -28.39 0.63
CA GLY A 94 -8.21 -29.10 1.90
C GLY A 94 -7.05 -28.70 2.82
N ALA A 95 -7.14 -29.15 4.07
CA ALA A 95 -6.08 -28.93 5.05
C ALA A 95 -4.77 -29.62 4.65
N VAL A 96 -3.63 -29.03 5.01
CA VAL A 96 -2.28 -29.58 4.76
C VAL A 96 -2.16 -31.03 5.29
N ALA A 97 -2.76 -31.32 6.45
CA ALA A 97 -2.76 -32.66 7.03
C ALA A 97 -3.42 -33.73 6.14
N ASN A 98 -4.32 -33.33 5.23
CA ASN A 98 -5.06 -34.24 4.36
C ASN A 98 -4.40 -34.44 2.98
N ILE A 99 -3.22 -33.86 2.74
CA ILE A 99 -2.53 -34.02 1.44
C ILE A 99 -2.21 -35.50 1.19
N ALA A 100 -1.69 -36.20 2.19
CA ALA A 100 -1.31 -37.61 2.05
C ALA A 100 -2.52 -38.52 1.79
N SER A 101 -3.68 -38.23 2.37
CA SER A 101 -4.90 -39.01 2.12
C SER A 101 -5.56 -38.66 0.77
N ALA A 102 -5.47 -37.40 0.33
CA ALA A 102 -6.06 -36.96 -0.93
C ALA A 102 -5.23 -37.36 -2.17
N PHE A 103 -3.89 -37.32 -2.08
CA PHE A 103 -3.00 -37.49 -3.23
C PHE A 103 -1.98 -38.64 -3.07
N GLY A 104 -1.86 -39.22 -1.88
CA GLY A 104 -0.87 -40.24 -1.57
C GLY A 104 0.53 -39.70 -1.25
N PRO A 105 1.52 -40.57 -1.00
CA PRO A 105 2.85 -40.20 -0.49
C PRO A 105 3.75 -39.47 -1.50
N LYS A 106 3.35 -39.42 -2.78
CA LYS A 106 4.14 -38.82 -3.87
C LYS A 106 3.85 -37.33 -4.07
N TRP A 107 2.96 -36.78 -3.26
CA TRP A 107 2.56 -35.38 -3.29
C TRP A 107 2.84 -34.74 -1.94
N VAL A 108 3.48 -33.58 -1.97
CA VAL A 108 3.87 -32.86 -0.76
C VAL A 108 3.54 -31.38 -0.89
N LEU A 109 3.41 -30.70 0.25
CA LEU A 109 3.21 -29.26 0.29
C LEU A 109 4.40 -28.52 -0.36
N CYS A 110 4.13 -27.49 -1.15
CA CYS A 110 5.14 -26.59 -1.70
C CYS A 110 5.67 -25.63 -0.64
N ASN A 111 6.51 -26.14 0.26
CA ASN A 111 7.06 -25.40 1.40
C ASN A 111 8.59 -25.20 1.33
N GLY A 112 9.23 -25.58 0.22
CA GLY A 112 10.69 -25.52 0.07
C GLY A 112 11.41 -26.82 0.46
N GLN A 113 10.71 -27.82 1.00
CA GLN A 113 11.27 -29.12 1.35
C GLN A 113 11.06 -30.13 0.21
N ASN A 114 11.79 -31.25 0.25
CA ASN A 114 11.67 -32.35 -0.72
C ASN A 114 11.83 -31.91 -2.20
N GLY A 115 12.62 -30.87 -2.45
CA GLY A 115 12.83 -30.31 -3.78
C GLY A 115 11.67 -29.47 -4.32
N THR A 116 10.65 -29.18 -3.51
CA THR A 116 9.54 -28.29 -3.91
C THR A 116 9.93 -26.82 -3.82
N PRO A 117 9.34 -25.92 -4.63
CA PRO A 117 9.39 -24.48 -4.38
C PRO A 117 8.63 -24.14 -3.09
N ASN A 118 9.03 -23.07 -2.41
CA ASN A 118 8.25 -22.54 -1.29
C ASN A 118 7.21 -21.54 -1.81
N LEU A 119 5.95 -21.96 -1.89
CA LEU A 119 4.81 -21.16 -2.35
C LEU A 119 3.87 -20.75 -1.20
N MET A 120 4.25 -21.02 0.06
CA MET A 120 3.47 -20.57 1.22
C MET A 120 3.49 -19.05 1.31
N ASP A 121 2.32 -18.46 1.55
CA ASP A 121 2.10 -17.01 1.65
C ASP A 121 2.58 -16.22 0.41
N LYS A 122 2.54 -16.85 -0.77
CA LYS A 122 2.94 -16.24 -2.03
C LYS A 122 1.80 -16.25 -3.05
N PHE A 123 1.70 -15.14 -3.79
CA PHE A 123 0.94 -15.09 -5.03
C PHE A 123 1.81 -15.65 -6.17
N VAL A 124 1.25 -16.53 -7.00
CA VAL A 124 1.99 -17.15 -8.11
C VAL A 124 1.93 -16.23 -9.34
N ILE A 125 3.10 -15.92 -9.88
CA ILE A 125 3.25 -15.21 -11.15
C ILE A 125 3.72 -16.19 -12.24
N GLY A 126 3.17 -16.07 -13.44
CA GLY A 126 3.64 -16.84 -14.59
C GLY A 126 5.09 -16.48 -14.93
N ALA A 127 5.96 -17.49 -15.05
CA ALA A 127 7.34 -17.27 -15.46
C ALA A 127 7.42 -16.77 -16.91
N GLY A 128 8.39 -15.89 -17.19
CA GLY A 128 8.60 -15.28 -18.50
C GLY A 128 9.90 -14.48 -18.51
N ASN A 129 10.02 -13.47 -19.39
CA ASN A 129 11.26 -12.71 -19.54
C ASN A 129 11.65 -11.90 -18.29
N ALA A 130 10.67 -11.33 -17.59
CA ALA A 130 10.92 -10.52 -16.40
C ALA A 130 11.14 -11.36 -15.12
N TYR A 131 10.60 -12.58 -15.10
CA TYR A 131 10.58 -13.45 -13.91
C TYR A 131 10.94 -14.87 -14.31
N ALA A 132 12.16 -15.28 -14.02
CA ALA A 132 12.60 -16.66 -14.24
C ALA A 132 11.88 -17.63 -13.27
N PRO A 133 11.71 -18.91 -13.62
CA PRO A 133 11.18 -19.92 -12.70
C PRO A 133 11.91 -19.91 -11.35
N GLY A 134 11.15 -19.89 -10.25
CA GLY A 134 11.69 -19.82 -8.89
C GLY A 134 12.04 -18.41 -8.39
N SER A 135 11.90 -17.37 -9.20
CA SER A 135 12.05 -15.98 -8.75
C SER A 135 11.02 -15.66 -7.67
N THR A 136 11.46 -14.97 -6.60
CA THR A 136 10.59 -14.52 -5.52
C THR A 136 10.71 -13.01 -5.32
N GLY A 137 9.63 -12.36 -4.90
CA GLY A 137 9.62 -10.93 -4.59
C GLY A 137 8.27 -10.49 -4.02
N GLY A 138 8.05 -9.18 -4.01
CA GLY A 138 6.84 -8.57 -3.44
C GLY A 138 6.92 -8.33 -1.93
N ALA A 139 5.89 -7.69 -1.39
CA ALA A 139 5.75 -7.38 0.02
C ALA A 139 4.27 -7.45 0.43
N VAL A 140 4.02 -7.68 1.72
CA VAL A 140 2.66 -7.65 2.30
C VAL A 140 2.22 -6.24 2.69
N SER A 141 3.17 -5.35 2.88
CA SER A 141 2.94 -3.95 3.20
C SER A 141 3.97 -3.07 2.50
N TYR A 142 3.66 -1.78 2.37
CA TYR A 142 4.56 -0.80 1.80
C TYR A 142 4.56 0.46 2.65
N THR A 143 5.70 1.13 2.77
CA THR A 143 5.78 2.46 3.39
C THR A 143 6.07 3.47 2.30
N LEU A 144 5.17 4.45 2.13
CA LEU A 144 5.40 5.54 1.19
C LEU A 144 6.59 6.39 1.64
N SER A 145 7.55 6.60 0.74
CA SER A 145 8.63 7.56 0.92
C SER A 145 8.34 8.86 0.19
N ALA A 146 9.12 9.91 0.48
CA ALA A 146 9.04 11.17 -0.25
C ALA A 146 9.27 10.99 -1.77
N ALA A 147 10.10 10.02 -2.17
CA ALA A 147 10.35 9.71 -3.58
C ALA A 147 9.14 9.10 -4.31
N ASN A 148 8.15 8.59 -3.56
CA ASN A 148 6.91 8.05 -4.12
C ASN A 148 5.79 9.09 -4.23
N MET A 149 5.98 10.29 -3.67
CA MET A 149 4.97 11.35 -3.70
C MET A 149 5.11 12.20 -4.96
N PRO A 150 4.01 12.46 -5.70
CA PRO A 150 4.03 13.45 -6.77
C PRO A 150 4.49 14.82 -6.28
N ILE A 151 5.05 15.62 -7.20
CA ILE A 151 5.39 17.02 -6.94
C ILE A 151 4.11 17.76 -6.51
N HIS A 152 4.18 18.45 -5.38
CA HIS A 152 3.11 19.26 -4.82
C HIS A 152 3.70 20.49 -4.12
N SER A 153 2.85 21.46 -3.79
CA SER A 153 3.26 22.71 -3.13
C SER A 153 2.41 22.97 -1.89
N HIS A 154 3.02 23.53 -0.86
CA HIS A 154 2.30 24.07 0.30
C HIS A 154 2.13 25.58 0.14
N GLY A 155 0.88 26.04 0.26
CA GLY A 155 0.57 27.46 0.31
C GLY A 155 0.72 27.99 1.73
N VAL A 156 1.27 29.19 1.87
CA VAL A 156 1.24 29.95 3.11
C VAL A 156 0.23 31.08 2.94
N ASN A 157 -0.79 31.10 3.80
CA ASN A 157 -1.77 32.18 3.86
C ASN A 157 -1.63 32.91 5.19
N ASP A 158 -1.19 34.16 5.13
CA ASP A 158 -1.18 35.08 6.26
C ASP A 158 -2.46 35.92 6.22
N PRO A 159 -3.46 35.67 7.10
CA PRO A 159 -4.72 36.39 7.07
C PRO A 159 -4.61 37.86 7.53
N GLY A 160 -3.39 38.33 7.84
CA GLY A 160 -3.11 39.73 8.13
C GLY A 160 -2.50 39.88 9.51
N HIS A 161 -1.19 39.70 9.62
CA HIS A 161 -0.44 40.37 10.67
C HIS A 161 -0.23 41.84 10.29
N ASN A 162 -0.27 42.72 11.28
CA ASN A 162 -0.04 44.13 11.08
C ASN A 162 1.08 44.63 11.99
N HIS A 163 1.82 45.60 11.48
CA HIS A 163 2.70 46.44 12.26
C HIS A 163 2.01 47.77 12.48
N TYR A 164 2.02 48.25 13.72
CA TYR A 164 1.52 49.60 14.00
C TYR A 164 2.61 50.45 14.63
N VAL A 165 2.58 51.72 14.24
CA VAL A 165 3.39 52.77 14.84
C VAL A 165 2.60 53.33 16.01
N ASN A 166 3.22 53.40 17.18
CA ASN A 166 2.66 54.08 18.34
C ASN A 166 3.32 55.46 18.47
N ASP A 167 2.57 56.50 18.16
CA ASP A 167 2.95 57.89 18.44
C ASP A 167 2.09 58.42 19.60
N PRO A 168 2.64 58.51 20.83
CA PRO A 168 1.91 59.03 21.98
C PRO A 168 1.70 60.56 21.91
N GLY A 169 2.27 61.23 20.90
CA GLY A 169 2.33 62.67 20.81
C GLY A 169 3.35 63.27 21.78
N HIS A 170 3.74 64.51 21.52
CA HIS A 170 4.60 65.29 22.41
C HIS A 170 4.42 66.78 22.10
N ALA A 171 4.75 67.63 23.08
CA ALA A 171 4.72 69.07 22.95
C ALA A 171 6.09 69.66 23.30
N HIS A 172 6.41 70.78 22.66
CA HIS A 172 7.55 71.60 23.00
C HIS A 172 7.15 72.65 24.04
N GLY A 173 7.96 72.78 25.09
CA GLY A 173 7.82 73.88 26.04
C GLY A 173 8.46 75.15 25.48
N VAL A 174 7.75 76.28 25.57
CA VAL A 174 8.34 77.61 25.32
C VAL A 174 8.80 78.17 26.65
N ASN A 175 10.08 78.50 26.75
CA ASN A 175 10.63 79.24 27.88
C ASN A 175 10.83 80.70 27.47
N ASP A 176 9.98 81.56 28.01
CA ASP A 176 10.13 83.01 27.93
C ASP A 176 10.54 83.53 29.32
N PRO A 177 11.84 83.80 29.56
CA PRO A 177 12.30 84.34 30.84
C PRO A 177 11.86 85.80 31.06
N GLY A 178 11.15 86.38 30.09
CA GLY A 178 10.87 87.81 30.03
C GLY A 178 12.11 88.60 29.63
N HIS A 179 11.89 89.83 29.21
CA HIS A 179 12.96 90.81 29.02
C HIS A 179 12.41 92.22 29.22
N ALA A 180 13.30 93.14 29.56
CA ALA A 180 13.00 94.55 29.69
C ALA A 180 13.96 95.37 28.84
N HIS A 181 13.49 96.51 28.34
CA HIS A 181 14.33 97.49 27.67
C HIS A 181 14.81 98.53 28.69
N GLY A 182 16.12 98.78 28.67
CA GLY A 182 16.66 99.98 29.29
C GLY A 182 16.37 101.18 28.40
N PHE A 183 15.71 102.20 28.96
CA PHE A 183 15.56 103.49 28.30
C PHE A 183 16.55 104.48 28.93
N SER A 184 17.29 105.21 28.10
CA SER A 184 18.19 106.27 28.57
C SER A 184 17.79 107.59 27.91
N VAL A 185 17.71 108.63 28.75
CA VAL A 185 17.39 109.99 28.33
C VAL A 185 18.62 110.84 28.59
N ILE A 186 19.19 111.40 27.54
CA ILE A 186 20.25 112.40 27.65
C ILE A 186 19.57 113.77 27.65
N ALA A 187 19.57 114.44 28.79
CA ALA A 187 19.11 115.80 28.92
C ALA A 187 20.26 116.77 28.60
N TYR A 188 20.01 117.75 27.74
CA TYR A 188 20.93 118.84 27.45
C TYR A 188 20.41 120.12 28.08
N ASN A 189 21.25 120.80 28.87
CA ASN A 189 20.97 122.18 29.28
C ASN A 189 21.11 123.06 28.04
N THR A 190 20.04 123.76 27.66
CA THR A 190 20.05 124.68 26.51
C THR A 190 20.38 126.12 26.91
N ASP A 191 20.48 126.43 28.21
CA ASP A 191 20.97 127.71 28.71
C ASP A 191 21.73 127.61 30.04
N SER A 192 22.49 128.67 30.36
CA SER A 192 23.39 128.77 31.50
C SER A 192 22.75 129.43 32.74
N GLY A 193 21.44 129.23 32.93
CA GLY A 193 20.65 129.99 33.90
C GLY A 193 19.77 129.14 34.82
N GLY A 194 20.36 128.48 35.82
CA GLY A 194 19.65 128.11 37.04
C GLY A 194 19.19 126.65 37.16
N GLN A 195 19.23 126.16 38.38
CA GLN A 195 19.05 124.75 38.75
C GLN A 195 17.58 124.34 38.89
N GLY A 196 17.21 123.18 38.33
CA GLY A 196 16.10 122.35 38.84
C GLY A 196 15.33 121.56 37.79
N ALA A 197 15.59 120.24 37.78
CA ALA A 197 14.91 119.00 37.29
C ALA A 197 14.38 118.83 35.83
N LEU A 198 14.47 117.62 35.30
CA LEU A 198 13.80 117.15 34.08
C LEU A 198 13.43 115.69 34.33
N THR A 199 12.23 115.28 33.93
CA THR A 199 11.63 114.00 34.35
C THR A 199 11.65 112.94 33.26
N GLY A 200 12.58 111.99 33.37
CA GLY A 200 12.46 110.68 32.76
C GLY A 200 12.43 109.63 33.86
N GLY A 201 11.32 108.91 34.01
CA GLY A 201 11.10 107.96 35.11
C GLY A 201 10.51 108.62 36.37
N SER A 202 9.19 108.52 36.53
CA SER A 202 8.40 108.78 37.75
C SER A 202 8.61 110.07 38.56
N ASN A 203 9.32 111.10 38.10
CA ASN A 203 9.65 112.28 38.92
C ASN A 203 9.47 113.65 38.23
N ASN A 204 8.25 114.21 38.16
CA ASN A 204 7.83 115.45 37.44
C ASN A 204 8.67 116.71 37.69
N ILE A 205 8.95 117.50 36.63
CA ILE A 205 8.84 118.97 36.60
C ILE A 205 8.64 119.56 35.18
N SER A 206 8.22 120.83 35.16
CA SER A 206 7.99 121.69 34.00
C SER A 206 9.23 122.52 33.65
N TRP A 207 9.58 122.57 32.36
CA TRP A 207 10.26 123.62 31.57
C TRP A 207 11.09 122.95 30.45
N ASP A 208 11.26 123.69 29.36
CA ASP A 208 11.66 123.28 28.02
C ASP A 208 13.00 122.54 27.93
N GLY A 209 12.96 121.27 27.55
CA GLY A 209 14.13 120.48 27.17
C GLY A 209 13.80 119.58 25.98
N GLN A 210 14.64 119.59 24.94
CA GLN A 210 14.58 118.59 23.87
C GLN A 210 15.24 117.30 24.37
N PHE A 211 14.48 116.21 24.41
CA PHE A 211 14.99 114.91 24.83
C PHE A 211 15.37 114.06 23.61
N ASN A 212 16.63 113.62 23.53
CA ASN A 212 16.99 112.50 22.67
C ASN A 212 16.89 111.21 23.49
N GLY A 213 15.80 110.47 23.31
CA GLY A 213 15.62 109.15 23.91
C GLY A 213 16.26 108.08 23.04
N THR A 214 17.14 107.26 23.63
CA THR A 214 17.62 106.03 22.99
C THR A 214 17.12 104.84 23.80
N THR A 215 16.32 103.97 23.17
CA THR A 215 15.93 102.69 23.74
C THR A 215 16.95 101.65 23.34
N ASN A 216 17.54 100.98 24.32
CA ASN A 216 18.51 99.92 24.04
C ASN A 216 17.80 98.67 23.51
N GLY A 217 18.42 98.01 22.53
CA GLY A 217 17.98 96.69 22.10
C GLY A 217 18.11 95.70 23.27
N SER A 218 17.07 94.90 23.50
CA SER A 218 17.08 93.83 24.49
C SER A 218 16.58 92.56 23.80
N GLY A 219 17.38 91.51 23.87
CA GLY A 219 17.00 90.21 23.33
C GLY A 219 15.97 89.55 24.24
N THR A 220 14.99 88.87 23.66
CA THR A 220 13.93 88.22 24.44
C THR A 220 14.41 86.99 25.21
N GLY A 221 15.53 86.39 24.78
CA GLY A 221 16.05 85.15 25.38
C GLY A 221 15.09 83.95 25.24
N ILE A 222 14.03 84.08 24.45
CA ILE A 222 13.02 83.05 24.26
C ILE A 222 13.69 81.82 23.65
N SER A 223 13.43 80.67 24.25
CA SER A 223 13.94 79.37 23.78
C SER A 223 12.83 78.33 23.75
N ILE A 224 13.01 77.33 22.89
CA ILE A 224 12.10 76.19 22.78
C ILE A 224 12.83 74.98 23.35
N ALA A 225 12.25 74.34 24.35
CA ALA A 225 12.81 73.12 24.91
C ALA A 225 12.63 71.95 23.93
N GLY A 226 13.70 71.18 23.73
CA GLY A 226 13.63 69.92 22.99
C GLY A 226 12.72 68.93 23.70
N SER A 227 11.90 68.20 22.94
CA SER A 227 11.00 67.17 23.45
C SER A 227 11.16 65.91 22.61
N GLY A 228 11.30 64.77 23.26
CA GLY A 228 11.45 63.48 22.59
C GLY A 228 10.10 63.00 22.06
N THR A 229 10.08 62.42 20.86
CA THR A 229 8.83 61.98 20.22
C THR A 229 8.23 60.73 20.87
N GLY A 230 9.07 59.90 21.50
CA GLY A 230 8.63 58.64 22.10
C GLY A 230 8.05 57.62 21.10
N ILE A 231 8.29 57.81 19.80
CA ILE A 231 7.67 57.01 18.75
C ILE A 231 8.22 55.58 18.75
N TRP A 232 7.26 54.67 18.85
CA TRP A 232 7.32 53.22 18.86
C TRP A 232 7.04 52.45 17.56
N LEU A 233 7.70 51.32 17.27
CA LEU A 233 7.10 50.29 16.39
C LEU A 233 6.78 49.02 17.17
N ASN A 234 5.54 48.54 17.07
CA ASN A 234 5.18 47.22 17.57
C ASN A 234 5.36 46.17 16.46
N GLY A 235 6.30 45.25 16.68
CA GLY A 235 6.52 44.10 15.81
C GLY A 235 5.52 42.99 16.11
N SER A 236 4.67 42.64 15.14
CA SER A 236 3.84 41.43 15.20
C SER A 236 4.43 40.34 14.32
N GLY A 237 4.51 39.10 14.81
CA GLY A 237 4.88 37.94 14.01
C GLY A 237 3.66 37.33 13.33
N THR A 238 3.86 36.65 12.20
CA THR A 238 2.76 36.01 11.45
C THR A 238 2.16 34.81 12.16
N GLY A 239 2.90 34.18 13.08
CA GLY A 239 2.47 32.97 13.79
C GLY A 239 2.34 31.72 12.90
N ILE A 240 2.82 31.78 11.66
CA ILE A 240 2.68 30.70 10.67
C ILE A 240 3.66 29.57 10.97
N SER A 241 3.18 28.33 11.02
CA SER A 241 3.99 27.12 11.16
C SER A 241 3.59 26.10 10.09
N ILE A 242 4.57 25.48 9.42
CA ILE A 242 4.36 24.36 8.51
C ILE A 242 5.02 23.14 9.17
N GLN A 243 4.20 22.16 9.54
CA GLN A 243 4.65 20.94 10.20
C GLN A 243 4.59 19.76 9.24
N ASN A 244 5.46 18.79 9.43
CA ASN A 244 5.36 17.51 8.75
C ASN A 244 4.03 16.83 9.13
N SER A 245 3.33 16.31 8.13
CA SER A 245 2.15 15.48 8.31
C SER A 245 2.41 14.08 7.77
N GLY A 246 1.77 13.07 8.37
CA GLY A 246 1.95 11.66 8.07
C GLY A 246 2.68 10.90 9.17
N SER A 247 2.31 9.63 9.35
CA SER A 247 2.83 8.77 10.42
C SER A 247 3.96 7.82 9.97
N GLY A 248 4.26 7.79 8.66
CA GLY A 248 5.21 6.85 8.06
C GLY A 248 4.82 5.37 8.23
N GLN A 249 3.59 5.09 8.67
CA GLN A 249 3.13 3.73 8.90
C GLN A 249 2.95 2.99 7.58
N ALA A 250 3.39 1.74 7.55
CA ALA A 250 3.21 0.90 6.38
C ALA A 250 1.72 0.61 6.17
N MET A 251 1.24 0.74 4.93
CA MET A 251 -0.10 0.28 4.57
C MET A 251 -0.06 -1.19 4.13
N ASN A 252 -1.08 -1.95 4.53
CA ASN A 252 -1.31 -3.29 3.98
C ASN A 252 -1.65 -3.17 2.49
N ILE A 253 -0.95 -3.93 1.64
CA ILE A 253 -1.16 -3.96 0.18
C ILE A 253 -1.73 -5.29 -0.30
N ILE A 254 -2.13 -6.18 0.61
CA ILE A 254 -2.73 -7.48 0.28
C ILE A 254 -4.19 -7.27 -0.20
N PRO A 255 -4.54 -7.66 -1.44
CA PRO A 255 -5.93 -7.72 -1.88
C PRO A 255 -6.72 -8.80 -1.10
N PRO A 256 -8.06 -8.71 -1.02
CA PRO A 256 -8.88 -9.81 -0.50
C PRO A 256 -8.50 -11.14 -1.16
N TYR A 257 -8.24 -12.18 -0.35
CA TYR A 257 -7.73 -13.45 -0.84
C TYR A 257 -8.45 -14.66 -0.25
N TYR A 258 -8.43 -15.75 -1.00
CA TYR A 258 -8.82 -17.09 -0.54
C TYR A 258 -7.60 -17.99 -0.61
N ALA A 259 -7.17 -18.54 0.53
CA ALA A 259 -5.95 -19.33 0.60
C ALA A 259 -6.19 -20.79 0.19
N LEU A 260 -5.40 -21.25 -0.78
CA LEU A 260 -5.31 -22.65 -1.20
C LEU A 260 -3.90 -23.17 -0.90
N CYS A 261 -3.78 -24.44 -0.57
CA CYS A 261 -2.48 -25.12 -0.52
C CYS A 261 -1.96 -25.33 -1.94
N TYR A 262 -0.65 -25.19 -2.14
CA TYR A 262 0.02 -25.68 -3.35
C TYR A 262 0.68 -27.02 -3.04
N VAL A 263 0.37 -28.05 -3.84
CA VAL A 263 0.95 -29.39 -3.70
C VAL A 263 1.73 -29.76 -4.95
N MET A 264 2.89 -30.40 -4.78
CA MET A 264 3.75 -30.82 -5.88
C MET A 264 3.95 -32.33 -5.87
N LYS A 265 3.87 -32.95 -7.06
CA LYS A 265 4.27 -34.34 -7.28
C LYS A 265 5.80 -34.45 -7.28
N ILE A 266 6.37 -35.25 -6.39
CA ILE A 266 7.84 -35.37 -6.22
C ILE A 266 8.42 -36.67 -6.79
N SER A 267 7.59 -37.66 -7.13
CA SER A 267 8.04 -38.94 -7.69
C SER A 267 6.95 -39.65 -8.51
N ASN A 268 7.37 -40.61 -9.35
CA ASN A 268 6.49 -41.45 -10.16
C ASN A 268 5.91 -42.64 -9.40
#